data_AF-A0A1Q6SWW1-F1
#
_entry.id   AF-A0A1Q6SWW1-F1
#
_cell.length_a   1.000
_cell.length_b   1.000
_cell.length_c   1.000
_cell.angle_alpha   90.00
_cell.angle_beta   90.00
_cell.angle_gamma   90.00
#
_symmetry.space_group_name_H-M   'P 1'
#
loop_
_entity.id
_entity.type
_entity.pdbx_description
1 polymer ?
#
loop_
_entity_poly.entity_id
_entity_poly.type
_entity_poly.pdbx_seq_one_letter_code
_entity_poly.pdbx_strand_id
1 'polypeptide(L)'
;MNVRRRFEKGEGGSSFVRRAARWAAAHLPVRYSFFSDRYMAFLAEHPFEGAEYTGYVWWSEPEKLTFPKRFFAETVELPFEDTVMKCPAGYDGYLTAQFGYGYYKDNPGRVREDYRDE
;
A
#
# COMPACT_ATOMS: atom_id res chain seq x y z
N MET A 1 41.13 17.92 -54.87
CA MET A 1 40.37 19.06 -54.32
C MET A 1 39.63 18.60 -53.07
N ASN A 2 40.03 19.11 -51.90
CA ASN A 2 39.52 18.71 -50.59
C ASN A 2 38.31 19.57 -50.20
N VAL A 3 37.11 18.99 -50.11
CA VAL A 3 35.92 19.68 -49.56
C VAL A 3 35.83 19.39 -48.07
N ARG A 4 36.46 20.24 -47.25
CA ARG A 4 36.22 20.28 -45.81
C ARG A 4 34.84 20.88 -45.57
N ARG A 5 33.84 20.05 -45.23
CA ARG A 5 32.58 20.51 -44.67
C ARG A 5 32.87 21.14 -43.30
N ARG A 6 32.73 22.46 -43.23
CA ARG A 6 32.71 23.23 -41.98
C ARG A 6 31.44 22.84 -41.24
N PHE A 7 31.57 22.07 -40.16
CA PHE A 7 30.48 21.90 -39.19
C PHE A 7 30.26 23.26 -38.52
N GLU A 8 29.18 23.94 -38.87
CA GLU A 8 28.72 25.09 -38.11
C GLU A 8 28.18 24.60 -36.76
N LYS A 9 28.87 25.02 -35.71
CA LYS A 9 28.53 24.74 -34.32
C LYS A 9 27.30 25.57 -33.97
N GLY A 10 26.12 24.97 -34.14
CA GLY A 10 24.83 25.54 -33.74
C GLY A 10 24.89 26.05 -32.29
N GLU A 11 24.53 27.31 -32.13
CA GLU A 11 24.69 28.13 -30.95
C GLU A 11 23.88 27.61 -29.75
N GLY A 12 24.58 27.31 -28.65
CA GLY A 12 24.40 27.86 -27.29
C GLY A 12 23.04 27.99 -26.58
N GLY A 13 21.89 27.88 -27.23
CA GLY A 13 20.57 28.18 -26.64
C GLY A 13 19.92 27.03 -25.86
N SER A 14 20.44 25.81 -25.99
CA SER A 14 19.80 24.58 -25.49
C SER A 14 20.06 24.30 -24.00
N SER A 15 21.24 24.69 -23.47
CA SER A 15 21.66 24.33 -22.11
C SER A 15 20.86 25.07 -21.04
N PHE A 16 20.71 26.39 -21.17
CA PHE A 16 20.03 27.21 -20.16
C PHE A 16 18.54 26.90 -20.07
N VAL A 17 17.85 26.78 -21.22
CA VAL A 17 16.42 26.44 -21.27
C VAL A 17 16.18 25.05 -20.67
N ARG A 18 17.03 24.06 -20.97
CA ARG A 18 16.95 22.72 -20.37
C ARG A 18 17.22 22.76 -18.86
N ARG A 19 18.15 23.58 -18.40
CA ARG A 19 18.47 23.74 -16.98
C ARG A 19 17.35 24.44 -16.22
N ALA A 20 16.77 25.50 -16.80
CA ALA A 20 15.63 26.21 -16.27
C ALA A 20 14.37 25.34 -16.24
N ALA A 21 14.11 24.55 -17.28
CA ALA A 21 13.00 23.60 -17.32
C ALA A 21 13.14 22.48 -16.28
N ARG A 22 14.35 21.94 -16.09
CA ARG A 22 14.64 20.96 -15.02
C ARG A 22 14.49 21.56 -13.63
N TRP A 23 14.95 22.79 -13.45
CA TRP A 23 14.79 23.52 -12.20
C TRP A 23 13.30 23.77 -11.91
N ALA A 24 12.55 24.27 -12.90
CA ALA A 24 11.10 24.48 -12.77
C ALA A 24 10.35 23.17 -12.47
N ALA A 25 10.66 22.07 -13.18
CA ALA A 25 10.03 20.77 -12.91
C ALA A 25 10.37 20.22 -11.51
N ALA A 26 11.58 20.47 -11.00
CA ALA A 26 11.99 20.05 -9.66
C ALA A 26 11.40 20.92 -8.53
N HIS A 27 10.99 22.16 -8.85
CA HIS A 27 10.43 23.12 -7.89
C HIS A 27 8.94 23.39 -8.13
N LEU A 28 8.33 22.71 -9.10
CA LEU A 28 6.89 22.73 -9.29
C LEU A 28 6.30 22.02 -8.07
N PRO A 29 5.50 22.73 -7.25
CA PRO A 29 4.92 22.12 -6.08
C PRO A 29 4.08 20.96 -6.55
N VAL A 30 4.41 19.76 -6.05
CA VAL A 30 3.58 18.58 -6.20
C VAL A 30 2.19 19.01 -5.73
N ARG A 31 1.21 19.00 -6.64
CA ARG A 31 -0.16 19.35 -6.29
C ARG A 31 -0.57 18.50 -5.09
N TYR A 32 -1.29 19.09 -4.14
CA TYR A 32 -1.74 18.38 -2.93
C TYR A 32 -2.38 17.02 -3.26
N SER A 33 -3.14 16.93 -4.36
CA SER A 33 -3.80 15.70 -4.81
C SER A 33 -2.91 14.70 -5.54
N PHE A 34 -1.68 15.04 -5.91
CA PHE A 34 -0.87 14.24 -6.85
C PHE A 34 -0.73 12.76 -6.48
N PHE A 35 -0.42 12.48 -5.20
CA PHE A 35 -0.28 11.09 -4.74
C PHE A 35 -1.64 10.39 -4.63
N SER A 36 -2.69 11.13 -4.25
CA SER A 36 -4.06 10.60 -4.20
C SER A 36 -4.58 10.26 -5.60
N ASP A 37 -4.40 11.15 -6.57
CA ASP A 37 -4.78 10.95 -7.98
C ASP A 37 -4.07 9.71 -8.56
N ARG A 38 -2.77 9.57 -8.29
CA ARG A 38 -1.97 8.41 -8.71
C ARG A 38 -2.44 7.12 -8.04
N TYR A 39 -2.74 7.17 -6.74
CA TYR A 39 -3.25 6.02 -5.99
C TYR A 39 -4.63 5.58 -6.49
N MET A 40 -5.55 6.51 -6.74
CA MET A 40 -6.89 6.22 -7.26
C MET A 40 -6.84 5.68 -8.69
N ALA A 41 -5.95 6.20 -9.54
CA ALA A 41 -5.72 5.64 -10.88
C ALA A 41 -5.22 4.19 -10.79
N PHE A 42 -4.28 3.91 -9.89
CA PHE A 42 -3.79 2.55 -9.65
C PHE A 42 -4.89 1.61 -9.14
N LEU A 43 -5.74 2.05 -8.20
CA LEU A 43 -6.88 1.26 -7.74
C LEU A 43 -7.91 0.98 -8.84
N ALA A 44 -8.09 1.92 -9.77
CA ALA A 44 -9.01 1.73 -10.90
C ALA A 44 -8.52 0.64 -11.87
N GLU A 45 -7.21 0.45 -12.02
CA GLU A 45 -6.62 -0.63 -12.83
C GLU A 45 -6.76 -2.01 -12.16
N HIS A 46 -6.94 -2.04 -10.84
CA HIS A 46 -6.96 -3.26 -10.02
C HIS A 46 -8.21 -3.33 -9.13
N PRO A 47 -9.40 -3.58 -9.71
CA PRO A 47 -10.66 -3.56 -8.97
C PRO A 47 -10.71 -4.65 -7.88
N PHE A 48 -11.19 -4.26 -6.70
CA PHE A 48 -11.27 -5.13 -5.51
C PHE A 48 -12.11 -6.40 -5.73
N GLU A 49 -13.18 -6.31 -6.53
CA GLU A 49 -14.09 -7.44 -6.77
C GLU A 49 -13.39 -8.64 -7.40
N GLY A 50 -12.45 -8.38 -8.32
CA GLY A 50 -11.66 -9.42 -9.00
C GLY A 50 -10.42 -9.88 -8.22
N ALA A 51 -10.07 -9.21 -7.12
CA ALA A 51 -8.87 -9.52 -6.35
C ALA A 51 -9.03 -10.83 -5.55
N GLU A 52 -8.02 -11.70 -5.59
CA GLU A 52 -7.98 -12.92 -4.78
C GLU A 52 -7.57 -12.63 -3.33
N TYR A 53 -6.78 -11.58 -3.12
CA TYR A 53 -6.22 -11.18 -1.83
C TYR A 53 -6.67 -9.79 -1.43
N THR A 54 -6.74 -9.54 -0.13
CA THR A 54 -6.96 -8.23 0.50
C THR A 54 -5.94 -8.03 1.60
N GLY A 55 -5.59 -6.79 1.93
CA GLY A 55 -4.59 -6.57 2.96
C GLY A 55 -4.27 -5.13 3.26
N TYR A 56 -3.40 -4.96 4.24
CA TYR A 56 -2.87 -3.67 4.64
C TYR A 56 -1.44 -3.50 4.13
N VAL A 57 -1.19 -2.43 3.37
CA VAL A 57 0.10 -2.16 2.71
C VAL A 57 0.99 -1.18 3.48
N TRP A 58 0.72 -0.95 4.77
CA TRP A 58 1.41 0.09 5.56
C TRP A 58 2.58 -0.44 6.40
N TRP A 59 2.74 -1.76 6.54
CA TRP A 59 3.83 -2.38 7.32
C TRP A 59 4.94 -2.93 6.44
N SER A 60 6.12 -3.14 7.02
CA SER A 60 7.30 -3.68 6.34
C SER A 60 7.20 -5.16 5.96
N GLU A 61 6.25 -5.90 6.52
CA GLU A 61 5.98 -7.32 6.24
C GLU A 61 4.58 -7.48 5.62
N PRO A 62 4.37 -7.05 4.36
CA PRO A 62 3.05 -7.06 3.72
C PRO A 62 2.46 -8.47 3.58
N GLU A 63 3.29 -9.52 3.53
CA GLU A 63 2.87 -10.91 3.50
C GLU A 63 2.09 -11.35 4.75
N LYS A 64 2.39 -10.77 5.91
CA LYS A 64 1.64 -11.02 7.16
C LYS A 64 0.32 -10.25 7.22
N LEU A 65 0.18 -9.25 6.36
CA LEU A 65 -0.99 -8.37 6.28
C LEU A 65 -1.77 -8.55 4.98
N THR A 66 -1.45 -9.56 4.18
CA THR A 66 -2.14 -9.91 2.94
C THR A 66 -2.82 -11.26 3.11
N PHE A 67 -4.14 -11.27 2.95
CA PHE A 67 -5.00 -12.39 3.31
C PHE A 67 -5.83 -12.82 2.10
N PRO A 68 -6.08 -14.13 1.92
CA PRO A 68 -7.07 -14.61 0.96
C PRO A 68 -8.43 -13.96 1.26
N LYS A 69 -9.04 -13.32 0.25
CA LYS A 69 -10.35 -12.64 0.41
C LYS A 69 -11.44 -13.59 0.92
N ARG A 70 -11.33 -14.89 0.59
CA ARG A 70 -12.22 -15.95 1.06
C ARG A 70 -12.32 -16.08 2.59
N PHE A 71 -11.33 -15.61 3.35
CA PHE A 71 -11.43 -15.60 4.82
C PHE A 71 -12.59 -14.75 5.33
N PHE A 72 -13.00 -13.75 4.54
CA PHE A 72 -14.04 -12.77 4.86
C PHE A 72 -15.33 -12.94 4.06
N ALA A 73 -15.43 -14.00 3.24
CA ALA A 73 -16.57 -14.20 2.34
C ALA A 73 -17.88 -14.49 3.09
N GLU A 74 -17.77 -15.21 4.22
CA GLU A 74 -18.90 -15.57 5.06
C GLU A 74 -18.64 -15.13 6.50
N THR A 75 -19.69 -15.14 7.30
CA THR A 75 -19.63 -14.74 8.71
C THR A 75 -20.30 -15.77 9.59
N VAL A 76 -19.78 -15.91 10.80
CA VAL A 76 -20.33 -16.73 11.89
C VAL A 76 -20.60 -15.85 13.10
N GLU A 77 -21.60 -16.23 13.88
CA GLU A 77 -21.89 -15.62 15.17
C GLU A 77 -21.12 -16.35 16.27
N LEU A 78 -20.24 -15.64 16.96
CA LEU A 78 -19.40 -16.17 18.03
C LEU A 78 -19.80 -15.50 19.36
N PRO A 79 -19.91 -16.27 20.46
CA PRO A 79 -20.03 -15.69 21.79
C PRO A 79 -18.82 -14.82 22.10
N PHE A 80 -19.05 -13.62 22.60
CA PHE A 80 -18.01 -12.71 23.05
C PHE A 80 -18.51 -11.98 24.30
N GLU A 81 -17.87 -12.23 25.43
CA GLU A 81 -18.30 -11.71 26.74
C GLU A 81 -19.78 -11.99 27.03
N ASP A 82 -20.61 -10.96 27.23
CA ASP A 82 -22.05 -11.02 27.47
C ASP A 82 -22.89 -10.87 26.18
N THR A 83 -22.24 -10.89 25.01
CA THR A 83 -22.87 -10.67 23.71
C THR A 83 -22.47 -11.72 22.67
N VAL A 84 -22.96 -11.54 21.45
CA VAL A 84 -22.62 -12.32 20.27
C VAL A 84 -22.06 -11.37 19.21
N MET A 85 -20.89 -11.70 18.67
CA MET A 85 -20.23 -10.93 17.63
C MET A 85 -20.25 -11.66 16.30
N LYS A 86 -20.51 -10.90 15.23
CA LYS A 86 -20.42 -11.38 13.86
C LYS A 86 -18.96 -11.33 13.40
N CYS A 87 -18.34 -12.49 13.24
CA CYS A 87 -16.95 -12.64 12.86
C CYS A 87 -16.83 -13.28 11.47
N PRO A 88 -15.73 -13.07 10.72
CA PRO A 88 -15.45 -13.80 9.50
C PRO A 88 -15.44 -15.31 9.76
N ALA A 89 -16.06 -16.13 8.91
CA ALA A 89 -16.04 -17.59 9.07
C ALA A 89 -14.61 -18.15 8.99
N GLY A 90 -13.74 -17.51 8.20
CA GLY A 90 -12.31 -17.84 8.10
C GLY A 90 -11.44 -17.19 9.17
N TYR A 91 -11.98 -16.77 10.32
CA TYR A 91 -11.24 -16.05 11.37
C TYR A 91 -9.97 -16.78 11.81
N ASP A 92 -10.00 -18.11 11.94
CA ASP A 92 -8.83 -18.88 12.38
C ASP A 92 -7.65 -18.78 11.39
N GLY A 93 -7.95 -18.82 10.09
CA GLY A 93 -6.96 -18.63 9.03
C GLY A 93 -6.39 -17.21 9.02
N TYR A 94 -7.25 -16.21 9.21
CA TYR A 94 -6.82 -14.81 9.34
C TYR A 94 -5.89 -14.60 10.54
N LEU A 95 -6.31 -15.06 11.73
CA LEU A 95 -5.54 -14.89 12.96
C LEU A 95 -4.22 -15.66 12.92
N THR A 96 -4.22 -16.87 12.37
CA THR A 96 -2.99 -17.65 12.18
C THR A 96 -2.03 -16.98 11.21
N ALA A 97 -2.53 -16.39 10.11
CA ALA A 97 -1.68 -15.69 9.15
C ALA A 97 -1.06 -14.41 9.74
N GLN A 98 -1.82 -13.65 10.51
CA GLN A 98 -1.36 -12.38 11.07
C GLN A 98 -0.47 -12.56 12.32
N PHE A 99 -0.85 -13.47 13.21
CA PHE A 99 -0.23 -13.60 14.54
C PHE A 99 0.59 -14.89 14.71
N GLY A 100 0.51 -15.82 13.76
CA GLY A 100 1.18 -17.11 13.81
C GLY A 100 0.35 -18.23 14.45
N TYR A 101 0.86 -19.47 14.34
CA TYR A 101 0.22 -20.64 14.94
C TYR A 101 0.33 -20.59 16.47
N GLY A 102 -0.76 -20.88 17.18
CA GLY A 102 -0.78 -20.80 18.64
C GLY A 102 -1.16 -19.42 19.20
N TYR A 103 -1.66 -18.51 18.36
CA TYR A 103 -2.18 -17.19 18.77
C TYR A 103 -3.13 -17.24 19.98
N TYR A 104 -3.85 -18.36 20.15
CA TYR A 104 -4.78 -18.63 21.26
C TYR A 104 -4.14 -19.37 22.45
N LYS A 105 -2.99 -20.04 22.27
CA LYS A 105 -2.33 -20.86 23.32
C LYS A 105 -1.32 -20.07 24.12
N ASP A 106 -0.62 -19.14 23.48
CA ASP A 106 0.53 -18.49 24.10
C ASP A 106 0.12 -17.34 25.04
N ASN A 107 -1.18 -17.03 25.13
CA ASN A 107 -1.60 -15.86 25.91
C ASN A 107 -3.08 -15.77 26.33
N PRO A 108 -3.64 -16.72 27.11
CA PRO A 108 -5.00 -16.60 27.63
C PRO A 108 -5.18 -15.45 28.66
N GLY A 109 -4.11 -14.76 29.08
CA GLY A 109 -4.11 -13.81 30.20
C GLY A 109 -3.67 -12.35 29.90
N ARG A 110 -2.90 -12.04 28.85
CA ARG A 110 -2.43 -10.65 28.62
C ARG A 110 -3.42 -9.74 27.90
N VAL A 111 -4.59 -10.23 27.49
CA VAL A 111 -5.66 -9.36 26.94
C VAL A 111 -6.09 -8.29 27.97
N ARG A 112 -5.77 -8.48 29.26
CA ARG A 112 -6.08 -7.53 30.34
C ARG A 112 -5.02 -6.47 30.65
N GLU A 113 -3.76 -6.60 30.22
CA GLU A 113 -2.69 -5.70 30.69
C GLU A 113 -2.38 -4.53 29.74
N ASP A 114 -2.67 -4.66 28.45
CA ASP A 114 -2.25 -3.68 27.43
C ASP A 114 -3.27 -2.54 27.19
N TYR A 115 -4.39 -2.53 27.93
CA TYR A 115 -5.38 -1.43 27.96
C TYR A 115 -5.43 -0.71 29.32
N ARG A 116 -4.33 -0.73 30.09
CA ARG A 116 -4.17 0.27 31.15
C ARG A 116 -3.65 1.54 30.52
N ASP A 117 -4.58 2.47 30.36
CA ASP A 117 -4.38 3.87 29.98
C ASP A 117 -3.05 4.43 30.53
N GLU A 118 -2.20 4.92 29.61
CA GLU A 118 -1.35 6.09 29.90
C GLU A 118 -2.22 7.36 29.93
#